data_AF-A0A258YLV9-F1
#
_entry.id   AF-A0A258YLV9-F1
#
_cell.length_a   1.000
_cell.length_b   1.000
_cell.length_c   1.000
_cell.angle_alpha   90.00
_cell.angle_beta   90.00
_cell.angle_gamma   90.00
#
_symmetry.space_group_name_H-M   'P 1'
#
loop_
_entity.id
_entity.type
_entity.pdbx_description
1 polymer ?
#
loop_
_entity_poly.entity_id
_entity_poly.type
_entity_poly.pdbx_seq_one_letter_code
_entity_poly.pdbx_strand_id
1 'polypeptide(L)'
;QGFAMEQMKLFREAGVNPLGGCIPALLQIPIFFALYSFFNSEIALRGQAFLWSEDLSSFDSIANLPFTIPAFGNHISLFTITAVITSFLISIYNMSMTPTQDNPALKYMPYIFPFMLLFIFNSLPSALTWYYTVSNVVTLLLQFVIQNYIIDHDKILAKIEAKRKAPKTKSKWQERYEQMVDSQKKVQELKNKTTKK
;
A
#
# COMPACT_ATOMS: atom_id res chain seq x y z
N GLN A 1 -25.84 -0.26 0.51
CA GLN A 1 -25.30 0.81 1.37
C GLN A 1 -25.25 0.42 2.86
N GLY A 2 -26.08 -0.50 3.36
CA GLY A 2 -26.02 -0.97 4.75
C GLY A 2 -24.71 -1.71 5.12
N PHE A 3 -24.22 -2.58 4.24
CA PHE A 3 -23.01 -3.39 4.48
C PHE A 3 -21.76 -2.55 4.80
N ALA A 4 -21.52 -1.46 4.05
CA ALA A 4 -20.40 -0.57 4.30
C ALA A 4 -20.49 0.14 5.66
N MET A 5 -21.70 0.53 6.10
CA MET A 5 -21.91 1.14 7.41
C MET A 5 -21.74 0.14 8.55
N GLU A 6 -22.20 -1.10 8.38
CA GLU A 6 -22.00 -2.16 9.37
C GLU A 6 -20.54 -2.58 9.48
N GLN A 7 -19.82 -2.64 8.37
CA GLN A 7 -18.39 -2.91 8.35
C GLN A 7 -17.59 -1.77 9.01
N MET A 8 -17.94 -0.50 8.75
CA MET A 8 -17.34 0.63 9.47
C MET A 8 -17.66 0.61 10.97
N LYS A 9 -18.88 0.22 11.34
CA LYS A 9 -19.27 0.07 12.75
C LYS A 9 -18.47 -1.05 13.41
N LEU A 10 -18.26 -2.17 12.73
CA LEU A 10 -17.44 -3.28 13.20
C LEU A 10 -15.97 -2.86 13.41
N PHE A 11 -15.36 -2.16 12.44
CA PHE A 11 -13.99 -1.64 12.60
C PHE A 11 -13.89 -0.63 13.75
N ARG A 12 -14.91 0.22 13.93
CA ARG A 12 -15.02 1.14 15.07
C ARG A 12 -15.17 0.39 16.40
N GLU A 13 -15.93 -0.70 16.45
CA GLU A 13 -16.10 -1.54 17.63
C GLU A 13 -14.83 -2.32 17.99
N ALA A 14 -14.09 -2.80 16.99
CA ALA A 14 -12.80 -3.45 17.18
C ALA A 14 -11.66 -2.46 17.46
N GLY A 15 -11.90 -1.15 17.37
CA GLY A 15 -10.92 -0.10 17.63
C GLY A 15 -9.76 -0.06 16.63
N VAL A 16 -10.00 -0.53 15.41
CA VAL A 16 -8.99 -0.64 14.34
C VAL A 16 -9.18 0.48 13.34
N ASN A 17 -8.09 1.15 12.94
CA ASN A 17 -8.16 2.22 11.95
C ASN A 17 -7.99 1.67 10.52
N PRO A 18 -9.01 1.74 9.64
CA PRO A 18 -8.90 1.26 8.26
C PRO A 18 -7.86 2.03 7.44
N LEU A 19 -7.50 3.26 7.84
CA LEU A 19 -6.46 4.07 7.18
C LEU A 19 -5.04 3.72 7.64
N GLY A 20 -4.87 2.84 8.62
CA GLY A 20 -3.53 2.43 9.07
C GLY A 20 -2.68 1.82 7.96
N GLY A 21 -3.31 1.21 6.95
CA GLY A 21 -2.62 0.59 5.82
C GLY A 21 -2.03 1.55 4.78
N CYS A 22 -2.50 2.80 4.68
CA CYS A 22 -1.99 3.75 3.69
C CYS A 22 -0.89 4.69 4.24
N ILE A 23 -0.73 4.76 5.56
CA ILE A 23 0.32 5.56 6.22
C ILE A 23 1.74 5.15 5.76
N PRO A 24 2.09 3.85 5.65
CA PRO A 24 3.40 3.44 5.16
C PRO A 24 3.66 3.89 3.73
N ALA A 25 2.64 3.82 2.86
CA ALA A 25 2.76 4.24 1.48
C ALA A 25 3.02 5.75 1.34
N LEU A 26 2.38 6.57 2.18
CA LEU A 26 2.62 8.02 2.18
C LEU A 26 4.03 8.38 2.62
N LEU A 27 4.59 7.66 3.59
CA LEU A 27 5.96 7.87 4.05
C LEU A 27 7.00 7.34 3.05
N GLN A 28 6.63 6.40 2.19
CA GLN A 28 7.51 5.85 1.15
C GLN A 28 7.80 6.85 0.02
N ILE A 29 6.85 7.73 -0.32
CA ILE A 29 6.99 8.65 -1.46
C ILE A 29 8.22 9.58 -1.30
N PRO A 30 8.42 10.29 -0.17
CA PRO A 30 9.60 11.14 0.02
C PRO A 30 10.92 10.36 -0.03
N ILE A 31 10.94 9.14 0.53
CA ILE A 31 12.14 8.28 0.54
C ILE A 31 12.52 7.91 -0.89
N PHE A 32 11.54 7.54 -1.71
CA PHE A 32 11.77 7.22 -3.12
C PHE A 32 12.34 8.40 -3.90
N PHE A 33 11.79 9.62 -3.72
CA PHE A 33 12.32 10.83 -4.35
C PHE A 33 13.74 11.16 -3.89
N ALA A 34 14.04 11.00 -2.61
CA ALA A 34 15.38 11.24 -2.07
C ALA A 34 16.41 10.28 -2.70
N LEU A 35 16.07 8.99 -2.79
CA LEU A 35 16.94 7.98 -3.39
C LEU A 35 17.10 8.17 -4.90
N TYR A 36 16.03 8.49 -5.62
CA TYR A 36 16.12 8.84 -7.03
C TYR A 36 17.07 10.02 -7.26
N SER A 37 16.95 11.09 -6.47
CA SER A 37 17.85 12.25 -6.55
C SER A 37 19.30 11.88 -6.22
N PHE A 38 19.51 11.08 -5.17
CA PHE A 38 20.83 10.61 -4.74
C PHE A 38 21.54 9.81 -5.83
N PHE A 39 20.88 8.78 -6.39
CA PHE A 39 21.47 7.92 -7.42
C PHE A 39 21.75 8.67 -8.74
N ASN A 40 20.98 9.70 -9.06
CA ASN A 40 21.25 10.55 -10.23
C ASN A 40 22.38 11.57 -10.00
N SER A 41 22.54 12.04 -8.76
CA SER A 41 23.52 13.08 -8.41
C SER A 41 24.90 12.50 -8.14
N GLU A 42 24.99 11.23 -7.70
CA GLU A 42 26.28 10.67 -7.33
C GLU A 42 27.14 10.22 -8.51
N ILE A 43 28.27 10.91 -8.67
CA ILE A 43 29.24 10.65 -9.74
C ILE A 43 29.97 9.33 -9.49
N ALA A 44 30.17 8.94 -8.23
CA ALA A 44 30.86 7.72 -7.85
C ALA A 44 30.16 6.44 -8.33
N LEU A 45 28.85 6.50 -8.58
CA LEU A 45 28.05 5.37 -9.06
C LEU A 45 27.95 5.31 -10.59
N ARG A 46 28.43 6.34 -11.31
CA ARG A 46 28.44 6.34 -12.77
C ARG A 46 29.48 5.36 -13.31
N GLY A 47 29.03 4.42 -14.12
CA GLY A 47 29.89 3.38 -14.72
C GLY A 47 30.41 2.36 -13.71
N GLN A 48 29.80 2.27 -12.52
CA GLN A 48 30.06 1.17 -11.60
C GLN A 48 29.20 -0.02 -11.97
N ALA A 49 29.85 -1.15 -12.22
CA ALA A 49 29.18 -2.41 -12.50
C ALA A 49 28.77 -3.12 -11.20
N PHE A 50 27.57 -3.69 -11.19
CA PHE A 50 27.07 -4.49 -10.08
C PHE A 50 26.22 -5.65 -10.56
N LEU A 51 26.59 -6.86 -10.14
CA LEU A 51 26.02 -8.14 -10.59
C LEU A 51 26.08 -8.30 -12.12
N TRP A 52 24.99 -7.96 -12.82
CA TRP A 52 24.85 -8.06 -14.28
C TRP A 52 24.65 -6.71 -14.97
N SER A 53 24.54 -5.61 -14.21
CA SER A 53 24.45 -4.26 -14.77
C SER A 53 25.83 -3.64 -14.86
N GLU A 54 26.14 -3.05 -16.01
CA GLU A 54 27.42 -2.39 -16.27
C GLU A 54 27.47 -0.95 -15.70
N ASP A 55 26.31 -0.36 -15.39
CA ASP A 55 26.21 0.99 -14.86
C ASP A 55 25.00 1.14 -13.93
N LEU A 56 25.29 1.38 -12.65
CA LEU A 56 24.32 1.62 -11.58
C LEU A 56 23.52 2.92 -11.76
N SER A 57 24.07 3.89 -12.49
CA SER A 57 23.46 5.21 -12.69
C SER A 57 22.49 5.27 -13.87
N SER A 58 22.59 4.32 -14.81
CA SER A 58 21.69 4.17 -15.95
C SER A 58 20.81 2.92 -15.81
N PHE A 59 19.90 2.72 -16.75
CA PHE A 59 19.04 1.55 -16.77
C PHE A 59 19.85 0.31 -17.19
N ASP A 60 19.48 -0.85 -16.63
CA ASP A 60 20.06 -2.13 -17.00
C ASP A 60 19.42 -2.64 -18.31
N SER A 61 20.19 -3.16 -19.26
CA SER A 61 19.66 -3.72 -20.50
C SER A 61 20.30 -5.08 -20.79
N ILE A 62 19.54 -6.15 -20.58
CA ILE A 62 19.97 -7.52 -20.91
C ILE A 62 19.51 -7.92 -22.31
N ALA A 63 18.34 -7.45 -22.73
CA ALA A 63 17.78 -7.75 -24.04
C ALA A 63 17.18 -6.49 -24.65
N ASN A 64 17.66 -6.11 -25.84
CA ASN A 64 17.06 -5.06 -26.64
C ASN A 64 15.93 -5.66 -27.50
N LEU A 65 14.74 -5.10 -27.39
CA LEU A 65 13.60 -5.46 -28.20
C LEU A 65 13.75 -4.81 -29.60
N PRO A 66 13.43 -5.53 -30.70
CA PRO A 66 13.49 -4.96 -32.05
C PRO A 66 12.35 -3.95 -32.32
N PHE A 67 11.46 -3.73 -31.36
CA PHE A 67 10.37 -2.77 -31.41
C PHE A 67 10.32 -1.97 -30.10
N THR A 68 9.97 -0.69 -30.21
CA THR A 68 9.78 0.19 -29.05
C THR A 68 8.33 0.11 -28.62
N ILE A 69 8.06 -0.38 -27.41
CA ILE A 69 6.70 -0.33 -26.85
C ILE A 69 6.53 1.04 -26.18
N PRO A 70 5.45 1.79 -26.49
CA PRO A 70 5.13 3.04 -25.78
C PRO A 70 5.09 2.80 -24.26
N ALA A 71 5.78 3.65 -23.49
CA ALA A 71 5.97 3.56 -22.04
C ALA A 71 6.88 2.44 -21.49
N PHE A 72 7.22 1.39 -22.26
CA PHE A 72 8.16 0.35 -21.81
C PHE A 72 9.59 0.62 -22.29
N GLY A 73 9.74 1.21 -23.48
CA GLY A 73 11.04 1.39 -24.13
C GLY A 73 11.37 0.23 -25.09
N ASN A 74 12.65 0.12 -25.43
CA ASN A 74 13.22 -0.82 -26.39
C ASN A 74 14.15 -1.85 -25.73
N HIS A 75 14.14 -1.96 -24.41
CA HIS A 75 15.00 -2.88 -23.67
C HIS A 75 14.27 -3.52 -22.50
N ILE A 76 14.85 -4.57 -21.95
CA ILE A 76 14.35 -5.28 -20.77
C ILE A 76 15.43 -5.23 -19.68
N SER A 77 15.11 -4.60 -18.56
CA SER A 77 15.97 -4.58 -17.36
C SER A 77 15.67 -5.79 -16.46
N LEU A 78 16.70 -6.55 -16.10
CA LEU A 78 16.52 -7.72 -15.22
C LEU A 78 16.28 -7.30 -13.76
N PHE A 79 16.85 -6.19 -13.32
CA PHE A 79 16.53 -5.60 -12.02
C PHE A 79 15.06 -5.20 -11.91
N THR A 80 14.47 -4.69 -13.00
CA THR A 80 13.04 -4.37 -13.03
C THR A 80 12.18 -5.63 -12.96
N ILE A 81 12.56 -6.70 -13.65
CA ILE A 81 11.85 -7.99 -13.56
C ILE A 81 11.87 -8.53 -12.13
N THR A 82 13.05 -8.53 -11.48
CA THR A 82 13.17 -9.02 -10.09
C THR A 82 12.41 -8.14 -9.10
N ALA A 83 12.40 -6.81 -9.29
CA ALA A 83 11.60 -5.87 -8.51
C ALA A 83 10.09 -6.17 -8.65
N VAL A 84 9.63 -6.49 -9.86
CA VAL A 84 8.22 -6.79 -10.13
C VAL A 84 7.82 -8.14 -9.54
N ILE A 85 8.66 -9.17 -9.68
CA ILE A 85 8.43 -10.49 -9.07
C ILE A 85 8.32 -10.37 -7.55
N THR A 86 9.25 -9.66 -6.90
CA THR A 86 9.21 -9.47 -5.44
C THR A 86 7.97 -8.70 -5.00
N SER A 87 7.59 -7.65 -5.73
CA SER A 87 6.35 -6.89 -5.48
C SER A 87 5.09 -7.76 -5.65
N PHE A 88 5.10 -8.63 -6.65
CA PHE A 88 4.00 -9.56 -6.91
C PHE A 88 3.87 -10.60 -5.80
N LEU A 89 4.98 -11.12 -5.28
CA LEU A 89 4.99 -12.01 -4.12
C LEU A 89 4.46 -11.31 -2.86
N ILE A 90 4.86 -10.06 -2.60
CA ILE A 90 4.30 -9.24 -1.52
C ILE A 90 2.80 -9.10 -1.68
N SER A 91 2.35 -8.80 -2.88
CA SER A 91 0.94 -8.59 -3.21
C SER A 91 0.10 -9.83 -2.92
N ILE A 92 0.55 -11.01 -3.38
CA ILE A 92 -0.10 -12.29 -3.09
C ILE A 92 -0.11 -12.57 -1.58
N TYR A 93 1.03 -12.37 -0.93
CA TYR A 93 1.17 -12.61 0.50
C TYR A 93 0.21 -11.72 1.30
N ASN A 94 0.15 -10.42 1.02
CA ASN A 94 -0.79 -9.51 1.67
C ASN A 94 -2.25 -9.86 1.39
N MET A 95 -2.58 -10.30 0.17
CA MET A 95 -3.95 -10.69 -0.16
C MET A 95 -4.41 -11.90 0.66
N SER A 96 -3.52 -12.85 0.97
CA SER A 96 -3.84 -14.00 1.84
C SER A 96 -4.19 -13.59 3.28
N MET A 97 -3.76 -12.39 3.69
CA MET A 97 -3.92 -11.87 5.06
C MET A 97 -5.05 -10.84 5.16
N THR A 98 -5.59 -10.41 4.03
CA THR A 98 -6.63 -9.38 3.97
C THR A 98 -8.00 -10.05 3.87
N PRO A 99 -9.03 -9.60 4.61
CA PRO A 99 -10.37 -10.16 4.48
C PRO A 99 -10.86 -10.11 3.04
N THR A 100 -11.59 -11.14 2.61
CA THR A 100 -12.15 -11.25 1.26
C THR A 100 -12.91 -9.98 0.89
N GLN A 101 -12.41 -9.29 -0.14
CA GLN A 101 -13.03 -8.09 -0.68
C GLN A 101 -14.12 -8.50 -1.68
N ASP A 102 -15.37 -8.12 -1.40
CA ASP A 102 -16.50 -8.37 -2.32
C ASP A 102 -16.41 -7.51 -3.59
N ASN A 103 -15.59 -6.45 -3.58
CA ASN A 103 -15.37 -5.62 -4.75
C ASN A 103 -14.29 -6.22 -5.67
N PRO A 104 -14.65 -6.68 -6.89
CA PRO A 104 -13.69 -7.29 -7.82
C PRO A 104 -12.56 -6.34 -8.22
N ALA A 105 -12.80 -5.02 -8.26
CA ALA A 105 -11.75 -4.05 -8.59
C ALA A 105 -10.60 -4.06 -7.56
N LEU A 106 -10.93 -4.16 -6.27
CA LEU A 106 -9.94 -4.21 -5.19
C LEU A 106 -9.21 -5.56 -5.12
N LYS A 107 -9.85 -6.63 -5.59
CA LYS A 107 -9.24 -7.97 -5.68
C LYS A 107 -8.17 -8.04 -6.77
N TYR A 108 -8.38 -7.39 -7.92
CA TYR A 108 -7.44 -7.45 -9.04
C TYR A 108 -6.37 -6.36 -9.03
N MET A 109 -6.60 -5.25 -8.34
CA MET A 109 -5.65 -4.13 -8.26
C MET A 109 -4.24 -4.54 -7.80
N PRO A 110 -4.06 -5.42 -6.80
CA PRO A 110 -2.73 -5.87 -6.37
C PRO A 110 -1.99 -6.70 -7.43
N TYR A 111 -2.69 -7.31 -8.40
CA TYR A 111 -2.07 -8.06 -9.51
C TYR A 111 -1.66 -7.14 -10.67
N ILE A 112 -2.46 -6.12 -10.94
CA ILE A 112 -2.24 -5.18 -12.05
C ILE A 112 -1.12 -4.19 -11.71
N PHE A 113 -1.03 -3.77 -10.44
CA PHE A 113 -0.09 -2.72 -10.03
C PHE A 113 1.40 -3.08 -10.23
N PRO A 114 1.90 -4.27 -9.84
CA PRO A 114 3.28 -4.67 -10.14
C PRO A 114 3.58 -4.70 -11.64
N PHE A 115 2.60 -5.10 -12.47
CA PHE A 115 2.75 -5.10 -13.91
C PHE A 115 2.82 -3.68 -14.48
N MET A 116 2.07 -2.71 -13.94
CA MET A 116 2.22 -1.30 -14.30
C MET A 116 3.59 -0.73 -13.89
N LEU A 117 4.06 -1.11 -12.70
CA LEU A 117 5.37 -0.71 -12.18
C LEU A 117 6.52 -1.14 -13.09
N LEU A 118 6.41 -2.31 -13.72
CA LEU A 118 7.36 -2.81 -14.73
C LEU A 118 7.62 -1.77 -15.83
N PHE A 119 6.60 -1.09 -16.35
CA PHE A 119 6.75 -0.07 -17.40
C PHE A 119 7.47 1.16 -16.90
N ILE A 120 7.15 1.60 -15.69
CA ILE A 120 7.76 2.81 -15.11
C ILE A 120 9.23 2.53 -14.76
N PHE A 121 9.50 1.40 -14.11
CA PHE A 121 10.82 1.08 -13.57
C PHE A 121 11.84 0.69 -14.63
N ASN A 122 11.40 0.24 -15.81
CA ASN A 122 12.29 -0.09 -16.90
C ASN A 122 13.09 1.13 -17.40
N SER A 123 12.54 2.35 -17.27
CA SER A 123 13.24 3.58 -17.65
C SER A 123 14.03 4.24 -16.50
N LEU A 124 14.07 3.62 -15.32
CA LEU A 124 14.71 4.19 -14.12
C LEU A 124 16.13 3.61 -13.92
N PRO A 125 16.99 4.31 -13.15
CA PRO A 125 18.32 3.81 -12.81
C PRO A 125 18.28 2.42 -12.18
N SER A 126 19.20 1.55 -12.59
CA SER A 126 19.34 0.17 -12.11
C SER A 126 19.59 0.11 -10.60
N ALA A 127 20.30 1.08 -10.02
CA ALA A 127 20.48 1.19 -8.56
C ALA A 127 19.15 1.38 -7.81
N LEU A 128 18.22 2.16 -8.35
CA LEU A 128 16.93 2.42 -7.72
C LEU A 128 16.03 1.19 -7.76
N THR A 129 15.98 0.51 -8.90
CA THR A 129 15.20 -0.73 -9.05
C THR A 129 15.79 -1.85 -8.20
N TRP A 130 17.11 -1.94 -8.10
CA TRP A 130 17.78 -2.87 -7.18
C TRP A 130 17.50 -2.58 -5.71
N TYR A 131 17.58 -1.31 -5.29
CA TYR A 131 17.18 -0.90 -3.94
C TYR A 131 15.75 -1.36 -3.62
N TYR A 132 14.82 -1.15 -4.56
CA TYR A 132 13.43 -1.55 -4.39
C TYR A 132 13.29 -3.07 -4.25
N THR A 133 14.00 -3.86 -5.05
CA THR A 133 14.05 -5.33 -4.91
C THR A 133 14.52 -5.75 -3.53
N VAL A 134 15.65 -5.20 -3.04
CA VAL A 134 16.17 -5.54 -1.71
C VAL A 134 15.18 -5.13 -0.61
N SER A 135 14.61 -3.92 -0.70
CA SER A 135 13.60 -3.43 0.24
C SER A 135 12.37 -4.34 0.28
N ASN A 136 11.91 -4.82 -0.87
CA ASN A 136 10.80 -5.76 -0.96
C ASN A 136 11.13 -7.12 -0.34
N VAL A 137 12.33 -7.65 -0.59
CA VAL A 137 12.79 -8.91 0.02
C VAL A 137 12.84 -8.79 1.54
N VAL A 138 13.42 -7.70 2.07
CA VAL A 138 13.45 -7.44 3.51
C VAL A 138 12.04 -7.33 4.07
N THR A 139 11.13 -6.65 3.37
CA THR A 139 9.73 -6.53 3.77
C THR A 139 9.05 -7.89 3.83
N LEU A 140 9.22 -8.74 2.81
CA LEU A 140 8.70 -10.11 2.78
C LEU A 140 9.23 -10.93 3.94
N LEU A 141 10.54 -10.90 4.18
CA LEU A 141 11.17 -11.62 5.28
C LEU A 141 10.62 -11.15 6.63
N LEU A 142 10.53 -9.84 6.83
CA LEU A 142 9.96 -9.28 8.06
C LEU A 142 8.49 -9.71 8.21
N GLN A 143 7.70 -9.66 7.15
CA GLN A 143 6.29 -10.05 7.20
C GLN A 143 6.11 -11.55 7.44
N PHE A 144 6.98 -12.39 6.89
CA PHE A 144 7.02 -13.82 7.15
C PHE A 144 7.39 -14.12 8.61
N VAL A 145 8.44 -13.48 9.13
CA VAL A 145 8.89 -13.66 10.52
C VAL A 145 7.83 -13.16 11.51
N ILE A 146 7.26 -11.97 11.28
CA ILE A 146 6.22 -11.42 12.16
C ILE A 146 5.03 -12.38 12.23
N GLN A 147 4.57 -12.90 11.10
CA GLN A 147 3.37 -13.74 11.06
C GLN A 147 3.59 -15.13 11.64
N ASN A 148 4.73 -15.75 11.35
CA ASN A 148 4.99 -17.13 11.79
C ASN A 148 5.57 -17.20 13.21
N TYR A 149 6.33 -16.19 13.66
CA TYR A 149 7.07 -16.26 14.92
C TYR A 149 6.62 -15.25 15.98
N ILE A 150 6.02 -14.11 15.60
CA ILE A 150 5.68 -13.03 16.55
C ILE A 150 4.17 -12.99 16.83
N ILE A 151 3.34 -13.31 15.85
CA ILE A 151 1.89 -13.24 15.97
C ILE A 151 1.34 -14.52 16.59
N ASP A 152 1.15 -14.43 17.90
CA ASP A 152 0.45 -15.40 18.71
C ASP A 152 -1.07 -15.15 18.57
N HIS A 153 -1.71 -15.87 17.64
CA HIS A 153 -3.09 -15.64 17.23
C HIS A 153 -4.08 -15.69 18.41
N ASP A 154 -3.83 -16.58 19.38
CA ASP A 154 -4.66 -16.75 20.58
C ASP A 154 -4.64 -15.51 21.48
N LYS A 155 -3.47 -14.86 21.65
CA LYS A 155 -3.35 -13.63 22.43
C LYS A 155 -4.04 -12.44 21.75
N ILE A 156 -4.09 -12.41 20.42
CA ILE A 156 -4.79 -11.35 19.68
C ILE A 156 -6.30 -11.51 19.83
N LEU A 157 -6.83 -12.72 19.67
CA LEU A 157 -8.25 -13.02 19.86
C LEU A 157 -8.69 -12.67 21.29
N ALA A 158 -7.92 -13.08 22.30
CA ALA A 158 -8.19 -12.72 23.69
C ALA A 158 -8.22 -11.20 23.94
N LYS A 159 -7.31 -10.43 23.31
CA LYS A 159 -7.31 -8.96 23.38
C LYS A 159 -8.52 -8.35 22.67
N ILE A 160 -8.93 -8.89 21.53
CA ILE A 160 -10.11 -8.42 20.78
C ILE A 160 -11.37 -8.65 21.62
N GLU A 161 -11.53 -9.83 22.21
CA GLU A 161 -12.68 -10.13 23.08
C GLU A 161 -12.70 -9.28 24.35
N ALA A 162 -11.54 -9.07 24.97
CA ALA A 162 -11.42 -8.18 26.12
C ALA A 162 -11.80 -6.73 25.77
N LYS A 163 -11.34 -6.22 24.62
CA LYS A 163 -11.73 -4.89 24.12
C LYS A 163 -13.21 -4.80 23.73
N ARG A 164 -13.80 -5.89 23.23
CA ARG A 164 -15.23 -5.96 22.90
C ARG A 164 -16.12 -5.96 24.15
N LYS A 165 -15.61 -6.50 25.27
CA LYS A 165 -16.27 -6.50 26.58
C LYS A 165 -16.05 -5.20 27.38
N ALA A 166 -14.97 -4.46 27.11
CA ALA A 166 -14.69 -3.18 27.76
C ALA A 166 -15.65 -2.06 27.30
N PRO A 167 -16.12 -1.17 28.20
CA PRO A 167 -17.07 -0.11 27.86
C PRO A 167 -16.44 0.92 26.92
N LYS A 168 -17.23 1.34 25.92
CA LYS A 168 -16.82 2.20 24.81
C LYS A 168 -16.53 3.63 25.29
N THR A 169 -15.26 4.05 25.35
CA THR A 169 -14.93 5.48 25.45
C THR A 169 -15.06 6.12 24.08
N LYS A 170 -16.15 6.84 23.83
CA LYS A 170 -16.30 7.66 22.62
C LYS A 170 -15.22 8.74 22.61
N SER A 171 -14.53 8.91 21.48
CA SER A 171 -13.58 10.03 21.31
C SER A 171 -14.36 11.35 21.26
N LYS A 172 -13.84 12.42 21.88
CA LYS A 172 -14.48 13.75 21.90
C LYS A 172 -14.84 14.28 20.50
N TRP A 173 -14.07 13.90 19.48
CA TRP A 173 -14.38 14.26 18.09
C TRP A 173 -15.61 13.51 17.54
N GLN A 174 -15.79 12.25 17.94
CA GLN A 174 -16.95 11.45 17.54
C GLN A 174 -18.25 11.97 18.14
N GLU A 175 -18.22 12.42 19.40
CA GLU A 175 -19.38 13.06 20.02
C GLU A 175 -19.75 14.37 19.31
N ARG A 176 -18.75 15.17 18.93
CA ARG A 176 -18.97 16.41 18.17
C ARG A 176 -19.55 16.16 16.77
N TYR A 177 -19.09 15.11 16.08
CA TYR A 177 -19.63 14.76 14.77
C TYR A 177 -21.08 14.25 14.86
N GLU A 178 -21.37 13.36 15.82
CA GLU A 178 -22.75 12.87 16.07
C GLU A 178 -23.70 14.05 16.41
N GLN A 179 -23.25 15.01 17.23
CA GLN A 179 -24.01 16.23 17.54
C GLN A 179 -24.23 17.12 16.29
N MET A 180 -23.24 17.26 15.40
CA MET A 180 -23.39 18.00 14.15
C MET A 180 -24.41 17.34 13.20
N VAL A 181 -24.38 16.01 13.08
CA VAL A 181 -25.34 15.28 12.24
C VAL A 181 -26.76 15.38 12.80
N ASP A 182 -26.93 15.23 14.12
CA ASP A 182 -28.26 15.35 14.75
C ASP A 182 -28.81 16.77 14.70
N SER A 183 -27.97 17.79 14.87
CA SER A 183 -28.38 19.18 14.69
C SER A 183 -28.78 19.48 13.24
N GLN A 184 -28.05 18.95 12.25
CA GLN A 184 -28.46 19.06 10.85
C GLN A 184 -29.79 18.37 10.55
N LYS A 185 -30.01 17.15 11.06
CA LYS A 185 -31.30 16.44 10.90
C LYS A 185 -32.46 17.22 11.52
N LYS A 186 -32.29 17.77 12.72
CA LYS A 186 -33.30 18.61 13.38
C LYS A 186 -33.61 19.86 12.57
N VAL A 187 -32.59 20.52 12.02
CA VAL A 187 -32.78 21.68 11.13
C VAL A 187 -33.52 21.29 9.84
N GLN A 188 -33.27 20.11 9.29
CA GLN A 188 -33.93 19.59 8.10
C GLN A 188 -35.40 19.19 8.37
N GLU A 189 -35.69 18.56 9.51
CA GLU A 189 -37.06 18.27 9.95
C GLU A 189 -37.86 19.55 10.22
N LEU A 190 -37.23 20.55 10.84
CA LEU A 190 -37.85 21.86 11.04
C LEU A 190 -38.14 22.55 9.70
N LYS A 191 -37.20 22.57 8.76
CA LYS A 191 -37.43 23.08 7.40
C LYS A 191 -38.58 22.35 6.71
N ASN A 192 -38.62 21.01 6.77
CA ASN A 192 -39.69 20.22 6.17
C ASN A 192 -41.07 20.45 6.82
N LYS A 193 -41.11 20.77 8.12
CA LYS A 193 -42.35 21.16 8.81
C LYS A 193 -42.79 22.58 8.44
N THR A 194 -41.87 23.50 8.23
CA THR A 194 -42.19 24.89 7.83
C THR A 194 -42.59 24.99 6.35
N THR A 195 -42.07 24.14 5.47
CA THR A 195 -42.46 24.08 4.04
C THR A 195 -43.80 23.36 3.79
N LYS A 196 -44.31 22.59 4.77
CA LYS A 196 -45.61 21.90 4.72
C LYS A 196 -46.77 22.70 5.34
N LYS A 197 -46.51 23.91 5.85
CA LYS A 197 -47.51 24.86 6.34
C LYS A 197 -47.68 25.98 5.32
#